data_AF-A0A1A8R3L3-F1
#
_entry.id   AF-A0A1A8R3L3-F1
#
_cell.length_a   1.000
_cell.length_b   1.000
_cell.length_c   1.000
_cell.angle_alpha   90.00
_cell.angle_beta   90.00
_cell.angle_gamma   90.00
#
_symmetry.space_group_name_H-M   'P 1'
#
loop_
_entity.id
_entity.type
_entity.pdbx_description
1 polymer ?
#
loop_
_entity_poly.entity_id
_entity_poly.type
_entity_poly.pdbx_seq_one_letter_code
_entity_poly.pdbx_strand_id
1 'polypeptide(L)'
;RVTRGPIFSDITSCFKHFTHTVRVFHLDGHAGKSLEISNTVDIRSEVNRELVMRLVSDVASSNRFYSDLNGFQMQQRRTLEKLPLQANFYPMSSSSFLQDSTSRLSLLSAQSQGVASLRSGELEVVLDRRLQQDDNRGLGQGVTDNKLT
;
A
#
# COMPACT_ATOMS: atom_id res chain seq x y z
N ARG A 1 -15.18 3.54 -14.52
CA ARG A 1 -16.21 2.54 -14.88
C ARG A 1 -16.83 2.01 -13.59
N VAL A 2 -18.15 1.90 -13.54
CA VAL A 2 -18.87 1.30 -12.41
C VAL A 2 -19.58 0.05 -12.92
N THR A 3 -19.44 -1.08 -12.25
CA THR A 3 -20.16 -2.32 -12.57
C THR A 3 -20.94 -2.78 -11.35
N ARG A 4 -22.19 -3.18 -11.56
CA ARG A 4 -23.06 -3.73 -10.51
C ARG A 4 -23.57 -5.08 -10.95
N GLY A 5 -23.34 -6.10 -10.14
CA GLY A 5 -23.81 -7.46 -10.38
C GLY A 5 -24.48 -8.06 -9.15
N PRO A 6 -25.08 -9.25 -9.28
CA PRO A 6 -25.68 -9.95 -8.15
C PRO A 6 -24.62 -10.42 -7.13
N ILE A 7 -23.41 -10.76 -7.58
CA ILE A 7 -22.34 -11.32 -6.73
C ILE A 7 -21.42 -10.25 -6.15
N PHE A 8 -21.15 -9.17 -6.90
CA PHE A 8 -20.29 -8.07 -6.45
C PHE A 8 -20.64 -6.77 -7.18
N SER A 9 -20.17 -5.66 -6.63
CA SER A 9 -20.10 -4.36 -7.31
C SER A 9 -18.67 -3.85 -7.30
N ASP A 10 -18.22 -3.21 -8.37
CA ASP A 10 -16.89 -2.60 -8.45
C ASP A 10 -16.87 -1.22 -9.11
N ILE A 11 -15.83 -0.47 -8.76
CA ILE A 11 -15.47 0.79 -9.36
C ILE A 11 -14.03 0.67 -9.84
N THR A 12 -13.84 0.82 -11.16
CA THR A 12 -12.53 0.84 -11.80
C THR A 12 -12.24 2.24 -12.32
N SER A 13 -11.16 2.83 -11.83
CA SER A 13 -10.63 4.13 -12.25
C SER A 13 -9.32 3.92 -13.00
N CYS A 14 -9.29 4.33 -14.26
CA CYS A 14 -8.11 4.23 -15.11
C CYS A 14 -7.37 5.56 -15.13
N PHE A 15 -6.12 5.56 -14.68
CA PHE A 15 -5.19 6.68 -14.74
C PHE A 15 -4.06 6.35 -15.71
N LYS A 16 -3.22 7.34 -16.02
CA LYS A 16 -2.12 7.19 -16.99
C LYS A 16 -1.16 6.04 -16.64
N HIS A 17 -0.87 5.82 -15.36
CA HIS A 17 0.15 4.87 -14.89
C HIS A 17 -0.38 3.74 -14.03
N PHE A 18 -1.68 3.75 -13.73
CA PHE A 18 -2.29 2.69 -12.95
C PHE A 18 -3.79 2.61 -13.20
N THR A 19 -4.32 1.41 -13.10
CA THR A 19 -5.76 1.15 -13.02
C THR A 19 -6.06 0.69 -11.61
N HIS A 20 -6.91 1.45 -10.92
CA HIS A 20 -7.32 1.17 -9.54
C HIS A 20 -8.75 0.64 -9.54
N THR A 21 -8.94 -0.57 -9.02
CA THR A 21 -10.26 -1.19 -8.87
C THR A 21 -10.54 -1.44 -7.40
N VAL A 22 -11.71 -0.99 -6.95
CA VAL A 22 -12.26 -1.31 -5.62
C VAL A 22 -13.52 -2.13 -5.81
N ARG A 23 -13.59 -3.27 -5.12
CA ARG A 23 -14.70 -4.22 -5.20
C ARG A 23 -15.29 -4.51 -3.82
N VAL A 24 -16.61 -4.65 -3.79
CA VAL A 24 -17.39 -5.14 -2.65
C VAL A 24 -18.16 -6.37 -3.08
N PHE A 25 -18.07 -7.45 -2.31
CA PHE A 25 -18.82 -8.67 -2.54
C PHE A 25 -20.19 -8.63 -1.85
N HIS A 26 -21.22 -9.12 -2.54
CA HIS A 26 -22.58 -9.29 -1.99
C HIS A 26 -22.74 -10.70 -1.42
N LEU A 27 -21.81 -11.10 -0.55
CA LEU A 27 -21.75 -12.44 0.04
C LEU A 27 -21.80 -12.32 1.57
N ASP A 28 -22.41 -13.29 2.22
CA ASP A 28 -22.32 -13.39 3.68
C ASP A 28 -20.89 -13.75 4.11
N GLY A 29 -20.49 -13.30 5.30
CA GLY A 29 -19.18 -13.59 5.89
C GLY A 29 -18.15 -12.46 5.74
N HIS A 30 -16.86 -12.81 5.82
CA HIS A 30 -15.78 -11.82 5.85
C HIS A 30 -15.58 -11.11 4.51
N ALA A 31 -15.71 -11.84 3.39
CA ALA A 31 -15.50 -11.28 2.05
C ALA A 31 -16.50 -10.15 1.72
N GLY A 32 -17.76 -10.26 2.17
CA GLY A 32 -18.76 -9.18 2.01
C GLY A 32 -18.63 -8.04 3.02
N LYS A 33 -17.75 -8.17 4.02
CA LYS A 33 -17.47 -7.14 5.04
C LYS A 33 -16.14 -6.43 4.80
N SER A 34 -15.43 -6.76 3.71
CA SER A 34 -14.14 -6.19 3.34
C SER A 34 -14.18 -5.55 1.96
N LEU A 35 -13.29 -4.59 1.73
CA LEU A 35 -13.01 -4.05 0.40
C LEU A 35 -11.86 -4.83 -0.24
N GLU A 36 -12.04 -5.29 -1.46
CA GLU A 36 -10.96 -5.81 -2.29
C GLU A 36 -10.41 -4.67 -3.15
N ILE A 37 -9.10 -4.46 -3.12
CA ILE A 37 -8.40 -3.46 -3.92
C ILE A 37 -7.46 -4.18 -4.87
N SER A 38 -7.56 -3.87 -6.16
CA SER A 38 -6.64 -4.32 -7.20
C SER A 38 -6.03 -3.11 -7.90
N ASN A 39 -4.70 -3.05 -7.91
CA ASN A 39 -3.94 -2.03 -8.63
C ASN A 39 -3.18 -2.73 -9.75
N THR A 40 -3.46 -2.34 -10.99
CA THR A 40 -2.60 -2.68 -12.13
C THR A 40 -1.70 -1.49 -12.40
N VAL A 41 -0.38 -1.65 -12.31
CA VAL A 41 0.59 -0.54 -12.35
C VAL A 41 1.49 -0.64 -13.58
N ASP A 42 1.62 0.47 -14.30
CA ASP A 42 2.53 0.63 -15.44
C ASP A 42 3.25 1.98 -15.38
N ILE A 43 4.45 1.96 -14.78
CA ILE A 43 5.32 3.13 -14.66
C ILE A 43 6.51 3.10 -15.64
N ARG A 44 6.47 2.26 -16.69
CA ARG A 44 7.59 2.10 -17.64
C ARG A 44 7.99 3.40 -18.35
N SER A 45 7.01 4.30 -18.55
CA SER A 45 7.24 5.60 -19.16
C SER A 45 7.78 6.67 -18.20
N GLU A 46 7.82 6.39 -16.90
CA GLU A 46 8.24 7.36 -15.89
C GLU A 46 9.77 7.41 -15.75
N VAL A 47 10.27 8.46 -15.12
CA VAL A 47 11.70 8.68 -14.85
C VAL A 47 11.85 9.09 -13.41
N ASN A 48 12.68 8.36 -12.65
CA ASN A 48 13.00 8.66 -11.24
C ASN A 48 11.76 8.88 -10.38
N ARG A 49 10.86 7.88 -10.38
CA ARG A 49 9.56 7.96 -9.72
C ARG A 49 9.26 6.71 -8.93
N GLU A 50 8.68 6.92 -7.75
CA GLU A 50 8.12 5.87 -6.91
C GLU A 50 6.62 6.16 -6.74
N LEU A 51 5.79 5.14 -7.01
CA LEU A 51 4.34 5.25 -6.91
C LEU A 51 3.87 4.63 -5.59
N VAL A 52 3.06 5.37 -4.85
CA VAL A 52 2.56 4.98 -3.52
C VAL A 52 1.04 5.09 -3.51
N MET A 53 0.37 4.09 -2.95
CA MET A 53 -1.04 4.15 -2.58
C MET A 53 -1.16 4.61 -1.13
N ARG A 54 -1.92 5.68 -0.89
CA ARG A 54 -2.21 6.17 0.46
C ARG A 54 -3.68 5.94 0.80
N LEU A 55 -3.93 5.24 1.90
CA LEU A 55 -5.23 5.15 2.54
C LEU A 55 -5.32 6.25 3.60
N VAL A 56 -6.40 7.02 3.58
CA VAL A 56 -6.66 8.11 4.53
C VAL A 56 -7.93 7.77 5.30
N SER A 57 -7.85 7.83 6.62
CA SER A 57 -8.94 7.52 7.55
C SER A 57 -8.97 8.50 8.72
N ASP A 58 -10.04 8.47 9.48
CA ASP A 58 -10.23 9.22 10.73
C ASP A 58 -9.66 8.50 11.97
N VAL A 59 -9.00 7.35 11.78
CA VAL A 59 -8.36 6.59 12.86
C VAL A 59 -7.31 7.46 13.55
N ALA A 60 -7.48 7.71 14.85
CA ALA A 60 -6.59 8.56 15.65
C ALA A 60 -5.32 7.80 16.08
N SER A 61 -4.53 7.31 15.12
CA SER A 61 -3.35 6.46 15.33
C SER A 61 -2.13 7.19 15.91
N SER A 62 -2.17 8.52 16.00
CA SER A 62 -1.04 9.37 16.40
C SER A 62 0.17 9.08 15.50
N ASN A 63 1.35 8.79 16.06
CA ASN A 63 2.54 8.41 15.30
C ASN A 63 2.81 6.90 15.29
N ARG A 64 1.77 6.07 15.44
CA ARG A 64 1.91 4.61 15.56
C ARG A 64 1.18 3.89 14.44
N PHE A 65 1.79 2.82 13.97
CA PHE A 65 1.16 1.84 13.10
C PHE A 65 1.81 0.47 13.34
N TYR A 66 1.32 -0.58 12.70
CA TYR A 66 1.81 -1.94 12.90
C TYR A 66 2.11 -2.56 11.54
N SER A 67 3.25 -3.23 11.41
CA SER A 67 3.58 -4.04 10.23
C SER A 67 3.98 -5.44 10.67
N ASP A 68 3.65 -6.42 9.83
CA ASP A 68 4.01 -7.81 10.11
C ASP A 68 5.52 -8.05 9.94
N LEU A 69 6.02 -9.07 10.64
CA LEU A 69 7.33 -9.65 10.44
C LEU A 69 7.15 -11.05 9.87
N ASN A 70 7.40 -11.18 8.56
CA ASN A 70 7.35 -12.45 7.82
C ASN A 70 6.01 -13.19 7.95
N GLY A 71 4.90 -12.45 8.06
CA GLY A 71 3.56 -13.00 8.23
C GLY A 71 3.31 -13.70 9.58
N PHE A 72 4.24 -13.61 10.53
CA PHE A 72 4.15 -14.35 11.80
C PHE A 72 3.68 -13.48 12.97
N GLN A 73 4.34 -12.35 13.20
CA GLN A 73 4.04 -11.45 14.33
C GLN A 73 3.82 -10.02 13.85
N MET A 74 2.92 -9.31 14.52
CA MET A 74 2.71 -7.87 14.30
C MET A 74 3.61 -7.06 15.20
N GLN A 75 4.43 -6.18 14.62
CA GLN A 75 5.31 -5.29 15.37
C GLN A 75 4.84 -3.84 15.30
N GLN A 76 4.76 -3.18 16.46
CA GLN A 76 4.46 -1.75 16.52
C GLN A 76 5.64 -0.94 15.95
N ARG A 77 5.32 -0.02 15.05
CA ARG A 77 6.21 0.98 14.46
C ARG A 77 5.86 2.36 15.01
N ARG A 78 6.85 3.25 15.04
CA ARG A 78 6.68 4.64 15.42
C ARG A 78 7.30 5.54 14.37
N THR A 79 6.51 6.47 13.84
CA THR A 79 7.02 7.51 12.95
C THR A 79 7.72 8.56 13.80
N LEU A 80 8.98 8.81 13.47
CA LEU A 80 9.87 9.71 14.20
C LEU A 80 10.29 10.85 13.28
N GLU A 81 9.83 12.06 13.59
CA GLU A 81 10.16 13.28 12.82
C GLU A 81 11.65 13.62 12.82
N LYS A 82 12.38 13.17 13.85
CA LYS A 82 13.84 13.32 13.91
C LYS A 82 14.60 12.46 12.89
N LEU A 83 13.94 11.49 12.27
CA LEU A 83 14.51 10.63 11.24
C LEU A 83 14.04 11.11 9.86
N PRO A 84 14.84 10.90 8.80
CA PRO A 84 14.42 11.26 7.45
C PRO A 84 13.22 10.38 7.01
N LEU A 85 12.46 10.86 6.01
CA LEU A 85 11.22 10.21 5.55
C LEU A 85 11.40 8.72 5.26
N GLN A 86 12.44 8.35 4.51
CA GLN A 86 12.70 6.97 4.12
C GLN A 86 13.03 6.04 5.31
N ALA A 87 13.49 6.58 6.44
CA ALA A 87 13.77 5.78 7.64
C ALA A 87 12.49 5.39 8.42
N ASN A 88 11.33 5.94 8.05
CA ASN A 88 10.03 5.59 8.61
C ASN A 88 9.27 4.56 7.76
N PHE A 89 9.84 4.10 6.64
CA PHE A 89 9.30 2.98 5.86
C PHE A 89 9.80 1.65 6.42
N TYR A 90 8.88 0.69 6.52
CA TYR A 90 9.14 -0.66 7.03
C TYR A 90 8.62 -1.70 6.03
N PRO A 91 9.16 -2.94 6.05
CA PRO A 91 8.58 -4.03 5.28
C PRO A 91 7.19 -4.40 5.84
N MET A 92 6.29 -4.71 4.91
CA MET A 92 5.02 -5.40 5.13
C MET A 92 5.01 -6.61 4.22
N SER A 93 5.18 -7.81 4.77
CA SER A 93 5.16 -9.05 3.98
C SER A 93 3.74 -9.51 3.68
N SER A 94 2.79 -9.28 4.59
CA SER A 94 1.40 -9.70 4.40
C SER A 94 0.37 -8.71 4.92
N SER A 95 0.67 -7.93 5.96
CA SER A 95 -0.33 -7.05 6.57
C SER A 95 0.23 -5.89 7.38
N SER A 96 -0.54 -4.80 7.38
CA SER A 96 -0.27 -3.62 8.20
C SER A 96 -1.59 -3.02 8.66
N PHE A 97 -1.59 -2.35 9.82
CA PHE A 97 -2.79 -1.68 10.29
C PHE A 97 -2.51 -0.41 11.10
N LEU A 98 -3.53 0.46 11.10
CA LEU A 98 -3.71 1.59 12.02
C LEU A 98 -4.81 1.24 13.02
N GLN A 99 -4.69 1.73 14.25
CA GLN A 99 -5.78 1.59 15.22
C GLN A 99 -5.78 2.73 16.23
N ASP A 100 -6.96 3.02 16.76
CA ASP A 100 -7.18 3.82 17.97
C ASP A 100 -7.96 2.98 19.00
N SER A 101 -8.64 3.62 19.95
CA SER A 101 -9.44 2.93 20.99
C SER A 101 -10.77 2.36 20.48
N THR A 102 -11.23 2.78 19.31
CA THR A 102 -12.57 2.51 18.77
C THR A 102 -12.55 1.78 17.43
N SER A 103 -11.53 2.03 16.61
CA SER A 103 -11.50 1.64 15.22
C SER A 103 -10.12 1.10 14.82
N ARG A 104 -10.12 0.19 13.83
CA ARG A 104 -8.90 -0.35 13.21
C ARG A 104 -9.09 -0.41 11.71
N LEU A 105 -8.12 0.13 10.98
CA LEU A 105 -7.99 -0.05 9.54
C LEU A 105 -6.85 -1.04 9.27
N SER A 106 -7.19 -2.23 8.80
CA SER A 106 -6.22 -3.26 8.43
C SER A 106 -6.12 -3.39 6.91
N LEU A 107 -4.90 -3.36 6.39
CA LEU A 107 -4.60 -3.68 5.01
C LEU A 107 -3.90 -5.04 4.94
N LEU A 108 -4.42 -5.93 4.11
CA LEU A 108 -3.80 -7.19 3.75
C LEU A 108 -3.25 -7.08 2.33
N SER A 109 -2.12 -7.72 2.06
CA SER A 109 -1.46 -7.71 0.77
C SER A 109 -1.11 -9.13 0.33
N ALA A 110 -1.26 -9.40 -0.97
CA ALA A 110 -0.85 -10.66 -1.58
C ALA A 110 0.66 -10.72 -1.87
N GLN A 111 1.36 -9.60 -1.69
CA GLN A 111 2.79 -9.46 -1.95
C GLN A 111 3.48 -8.56 -0.92
N SER A 112 4.77 -8.78 -0.70
CA SER A 112 5.58 -7.94 0.17
C SER A 112 5.77 -6.55 -0.43
N GLN A 113 5.56 -5.50 0.38
CA GLN A 113 5.72 -4.10 -0.02
C GLN A 113 6.36 -3.27 1.09
N GLY A 114 6.83 -2.07 0.73
CA GLY A 114 7.20 -1.04 1.70
C GLY A 114 5.96 -0.31 2.22
N VAL A 115 5.84 -0.13 3.53
CA VAL A 115 4.70 0.54 4.18
C VAL A 115 5.16 1.62 5.16
N ALA A 116 4.39 2.69 5.31
CA ALA A 116 4.60 3.72 6.32
C ALA A 116 3.28 4.35 6.79
N SER A 117 3.28 4.97 7.96
CA SER A 117 2.23 5.89 8.41
C SER A 117 2.88 7.24 8.72
N LEU A 118 2.97 8.10 7.71
CA LEU A 118 3.70 9.38 7.84
C LEU A 118 2.89 10.44 8.61
N ARG A 119 1.56 10.28 8.69
CA ARG A 119 0.63 11.11 9.45
C ARG A 119 -0.41 10.24 10.13
N SER A 120 -0.98 10.73 11.23
CA SER A 120 -2.07 10.04 11.94
C SER A 120 -3.24 9.79 10.99
N GLY A 121 -3.77 8.57 11.01
CA GLY A 121 -4.88 8.15 10.14
C GLY A 121 -4.48 7.80 8.70
N GLU A 122 -3.21 7.97 8.32
CA GLU A 122 -2.71 7.65 6.97
C GLU A 122 -1.88 6.36 6.96
N LEU A 123 -2.12 5.50 5.98
CA LEU A 123 -1.32 4.30 5.70
C LEU A 123 -0.89 4.29 4.23
N GLU A 124 0.42 4.29 4.00
CA GLU A 124 1.05 4.38 2.68
C GLU A 124 1.71 3.06 2.31
N VAL A 125 1.51 2.60 1.07
CA VAL A 125 2.11 1.38 0.53
C VAL A 125 2.75 1.68 -0.81
N VAL A 126 4.03 1.37 -0.93
CA VAL A 126 4.77 1.49 -2.20
C VAL A 126 4.23 0.43 -3.17
N LEU A 127 3.88 0.85 -4.39
CA LEU A 127 3.35 -0.03 -5.42
C LEU A 127 4.44 -0.47 -6.41
N ASP A 128 5.21 0.50 -6.93
CA ASP A 128 6.33 0.25 -7.84
C ASP A 128 7.31 1.44 -7.83
N ARG A 129 8.55 1.22 -8.29
CA ARG A 129 9.61 2.23 -8.40
C ARG A 129 10.42 2.07 -9.67
N ARG A 130 10.76 3.21 -10.30
CA ARG A 130 11.61 3.29 -11.49
C ARG A 130 12.67 4.36 -11.30
N LEU A 131 13.93 3.95 -11.32
CA LEU A 131 15.08 4.79 -10.98
C LEU A 131 16.19 4.60 -12.03
N GLN A 132 16.76 5.70 -12.54
CA GLN A 132 17.75 5.65 -13.62
C GLN A 132 19.19 5.53 -13.12
N GLN A 133 19.43 5.84 -11.85
CA GLN A 133 20.74 5.81 -11.23
C GLN A 133 20.95 4.54 -10.41
N ASP A 134 22.21 4.09 -10.36
CA ASP A 134 22.71 3.13 -9.38
C ASP A 134 22.77 3.78 -7.98
N ASP A 135 22.65 2.97 -6.94
CA ASP A 135 22.70 3.42 -5.53
C ASP A 135 24.09 3.22 -4.88
N ASN A 136 25.10 2.87 -5.67
CA ASN A 136 26.47 2.57 -5.26
C ASN A 136 26.57 1.43 -4.25
N ARG A 137 25.68 0.43 -4.34
CA ARG A 137 25.73 -0.81 -3.54
C ARG A 137 26.22 -2.04 -4.31
N GLY A 138 26.70 -1.85 -5.54
CA GLY A 138 27.40 -2.87 -6.32
C GLY A 138 26.62 -3.49 -7.47
N LEU A 139 25.38 -3.04 -7.73
CA LEU A 139 24.56 -3.53 -8.85
C LEU A 139 25.00 -2.93 -10.21
N GLY A 140 25.44 -1.66 -10.21
CA GLY A 140 25.97 -0.98 -11.39
C GLY A 140 24.89 -0.52 -12.39
N GLN A 141 23.63 -0.46 -11.98
CA GLN A 141 22.51 0.01 -12.80
C GLN A 141 21.34 0.49 -11.93
N GLY A 142 20.48 1.33 -12.50
CA GLY A 142 19.18 1.67 -11.90
C GLY A 142 18.10 0.60 -12.10
N VAL A 143 16.91 0.84 -11.57
CA VAL A 143 15.73 0.00 -11.75
C VAL A 143 14.91 0.54 -12.94
N THR A 144 15.10 -0.04 -14.12
CA THR A 144 14.49 0.45 -15.38
C THR A 144 13.80 -0.63 -16.21
N ASP A 145 13.63 -1.81 -15.65
CA ASP A 145 13.08 -3.01 -16.28
C ASP A 145 11.65 -3.35 -15.79
N ASN A 146 10.92 -2.34 -15.28
CA ASN A 146 9.54 -2.47 -14.81
C ASN A 146 8.65 -3.19 -15.84
N LYS A 147 7.74 -4.01 -15.34
CA LYS A 147 6.69 -4.68 -16.12
C LYS A 147 5.34 -4.26 -15.56
N LEU A 148 4.28 -4.57 -16.31
CA LEU A 148 2.93 -4.47 -15.78
C LEU A 148 2.80 -5.39 -14.56
N THR A 149 2.43 -4.83 -13.42
CA THR A 149 2.19 -5.56 -12.15
C THR A 149 0.76 -5.39 -11.68
#